data_AF-A0AAV5ZS21-F1
#
_entry.id   AF-A0AAV5ZS21-F1
#
_cell.length_a   1.000
_cell.length_b   1.000
_cell.length_c   1.000
_cell.angle_alpha   90.00
_cell.angle_beta   90.00
_cell.angle_gamma   90.00
#
_symmetry.space_group_name_H-M   'P 1'
#
loop_
_entity.id
_entity.type
_entity.pdbx_description
1 polymer ?
#
loop_
_entity_poly.entity_id
_entity_poly.type
_entity_poly.pdbx_seq_one_letter_code
_entity_poly.pdbx_strand_id
1 'polypeptide(L)'
;MKPRSPSVGLRAVLALGLMIGFYALALGLAVALLWVPYAEVTYARRIHPKLALGCIVGAAIILWSIMPRRDRFEAPGPQLQPGRHPKLFEMIRGVAAATRQDVPAEVYLVGDMNAWVAHRGGFMGKGARGIMGLGLPLLQTLCVSELRAVLAHEFGHYHGGDTKLGRFVYQTRAAIGRTLANLGQHGSILQLPFLWYGRMFLRVSHAVSRRQELAADRLAADVVGARPLAEGLKKISAAAPAFGYYWSNEVAPVLRAGFVPPLADGFQQFVAGEIGQKALAAARDRSLKESKGDVFDTHPPLRERLQALEDCRPGDTPGADPLAITLLAEPQALERAVIAPALPPADGRPLPPIQWSEVGERVYQPIWQQEAQGAAAHCSPVTVGALGQQASALSEALGAKLLPDGEVTPTEARQRRGNWALGSALAVALSQAGWATEAPPGEPVTLKGPSGALDPFGTVQKLVKGELSAAAWVEQCERLGIAGLELLGAASAPAPPRVVASAMAAPREVIPAPAPAPVAPASDTAPRTRRCWRCKEPVRLPAESGGERPRCAKCGTLQWVPG
;
A
#
# COMPACT_ATOMS: atom_id res chain seq x y z
N MET A 1 1.16 11.92 42.24
CA MET A 1 2.50 12.46 41.88
C MET A 1 2.71 12.31 40.37
N LYS A 2 2.75 13.41 39.61
CA LYS A 2 3.15 13.35 38.18
C LYS A 2 4.62 12.86 38.13
N PRO A 3 4.95 11.78 37.42
CA PRO A 3 6.34 11.34 37.31
C PRO A 3 7.16 12.47 36.67
N ARG A 4 8.19 12.93 37.38
CA ARG A 4 9.15 13.92 36.85
C ARG A 4 9.71 13.36 35.55
N SER A 5 9.58 14.14 34.48
CA SER A 5 10.11 13.77 33.17
C SER A 5 11.63 13.58 33.26
N PRO A 6 12.20 12.52 32.67
CA PRO A 6 13.65 12.44 32.51
C PRO A 6 14.14 13.67 31.74
N SER A 7 15.24 14.27 32.18
CA SER A 7 15.84 15.43 31.51
C SER A 7 16.17 15.11 30.05
N VAL A 8 16.25 16.14 29.20
CA VAL A 8 16.70 16.04 27.79
C VAL A 8 17.99 15.21 27.68
N GLY A 9 18.91 15.39 28.64
CA GLY A 9 20.17 14.63 28.73
C GLY A 9 19.99 13.12 28.96
N LEU A 10 19.10 12.71 29.86
CA LEU A 10 18.86 11.27 30.10
C LEU A 10 18.24 10.58 28.87
N ARG A 11 17.39 11.29 28.12
CA ARG A 11 16.83 10.80 26.84
C ARG A 11 17.91 10.66 25.77
N ALA A 12 18.82 11.63 25.69
CA ALA A 12 19.95 11.60 24.77
C ALA A 12 20.88 10.41 25.06
N VAL A 13 21.21 10.18 26.33
CA VAL A 13 22.03 9.03 26.78
C VAL A 13 21.33 7.71 26.48
N LEU A 14 20.02 7.61 26.73
CA LEU A 14 19.26 6.38 26.47
C LEU A 14 19.24 6.02 24.98
N ALA A 15 18.93 6.99 24.10
CA ALA A 15 18.91 6.72 22.66
C ALA A 15 20.31 6.48 22.09
N LEU A 16 21.36 7.12 22.62
CA LEU A 16 22.74 6.80 22.27
C LEU A 16 23.13 5.39 22.73
N GLY A 17 22.75 4.99 23.95
CA GLY A 17 22.99 3.65 24.48
C GLY A 17 22.28 2.57 23.67
N LEU A 18 21.04 2.81 23.24
CA LEU A 18 20.30 1.94 22.33
C LEU A 18 20.95 1.85 20.94
N MET A 19 21.47 2.95 20.40
CA MET A 19 22.21 2.91 19.15
C MET A 19 23.50 2.08 19.29
N ILE A 20 24.31 2.36 20.31
CA ILE A 20 25.55 1.62 20.58
C ILE A 20 25.25 0.13 20.79
N GLY A 21 24.19 -0.20 21.53
CA GLY A 21 23.76 -1.57 21.76
C GLY A 21 23.39 -2.31 20.48
N PHE A 22 22.71 -1.67 19.53
CA PHE A 22 22.40 -2.27 18.23
C PHE A 22 23.66 -2.60 17.43
N TYR A 23 24.59 -1.64 17.33
CA TYR A 23 25.85 -1.85 16.60
C TYR A 23 26.75 -2.89 17.29
N ALA A 24 26.78 -2.92 18.63
CA ALA A 24 27.49 -3.93 19.40
C ALA A 24 26.91 -5.33 19.18
N LEU A 25 25.58 -5.47 19.16
CA LEU A 25 24.90 -6.73 18.84
C LEU A 25 25.26 -7.20 17.43
N ALA A 26 25.17 -6.30 16.44
CA ALA A 26 25.46 -6.63 15.04
C ALA A 26 26.91 -7.07 14.85
N LEU A 27 27.86 -6.29 15.38
CA LEU A 27 29.28 -6.60 15.29
C LEU A 27 29.63 -7.87 16.07
N GLY A 28 29.08 -8.04 17.27
CA GLY A 28 29.28 -9.23 18.09
C GLY A 28 28.79 -10.51 17.38
N LEU A 29 27.62 -10.46 16.74
CA LEU A 29 27.10 -11.60 15.99
C LEU A 29 27.92 -11.88 14.72
N ALA A 30 28.37 -10.84 14.01
CA ALA A 30 29.27 -11.01 12.86
C ALA A 30 30.60 -11.65 13.27
N VAL A 31 31.21 -11.20 14.37
CA VAL A 31 32.44 -11.79 14.93
C VAL A 31 32.19 -13.25 15.36
N ALA A 32 31.08 -13.53 16.05
CA ALA A 32 30.74 -14.89 16.46
C ALA A 32 30.57 -15.83 15.25
N LEU A 33 29.94 -15.37 14.17
CA LEU A 33 29.83 -16.15 12.94
C LEU A 33 31.20 -16.41 12.29
N LEU A 34 32.09 -15.42 12.23
CA LEU A 34 33.43 -15.60 11.69
C LEU A 34 34.34 -16.45 12.59
N TRP A 35 34.06 -16.49 13.90
CA TRP A 35 34.78 -17.32 14.85
C TRP A 35 34.51 -18.83 14.65
N VAL A 36 33.30 -19.22 14.27
CA VAL A 36 32.94 -20.65 14.04
C VAL A 36 33.90 -21.34 13.06
N PRO A 37 34.09 -20.89 11.81
CA PRO A 37 35.01 -21.54 10.89
C PRO A 37 36.48 -21.45 11.35
N TYR A 38 36.88 -20.36 12.02
CA TYR A 38 38.22 -20.25 12.61
C TYR A 38 38.45 -21.33 13.68
N ALA A 39 37.45 -21.56 14.54
CA ALA A 39 37.52 -22.56 15.60
C ALA A 39 37.52 -23.99 15.04
N GLU A 40 36.75 -24.28 13.98
CA GLU A 40 36.79 -25.58 13.29
C GLU A 40 38.19 -25.89 12.75
N VAL A 41 38.82 -24.92 12.10
CA VAL A 41 40.19 -25.07 11.56
C VAL A 41 41.21 -25.26 12.67
N THR A 42 41.15 -24.42 13.70
CA THR A 42 42.20 -24.32 14.72
C THR A 42 42.12 -25.44 15.76
N TYR A 43 40.91 -25.73 16.26
CA TYR A 43 40.71 -26.67 17.37
C TYR A 43 40.26 -28.06 16.89
N ALA A 44 39.38 -28.12 15.88
CA ALA A 44 38.83 -29.39 15.39
C ALA A 44 39.64 -30.00 14.24
N ARG A 45 40.56 -29.24 13.61
CA ARG A 45 41.32 -29.61 12.40
C ARG A 45 40.43 -30.16 11.28
N ARG A 46 39.21 -29.64 11.17
CA ARG A 46 38.21 -30.01 10.16
C ARG A 46 37.64 -28.74 9.54
N ILE A 47 37.17 -28.83 8.31
CA ILE A 47 36.48 -27.71 7.64
C ILE A 47 35.19 -28.27 7.06
N HIS A 48 34.05 -27.73 7.51
CA HIS A 48 32.77 -27.97 6.86
C HIS A 48 32.47 -26.81 5.90
N PRO A 49 32.80 -26.93 4.60
CA PRO A 49 32.80 -25.79 3.68
C PRO A 49 31.42 -25.13 3.53
N LYS A 50 30.32 -25.91 3.63
CA LYS A 50 28.95 -25.38 3.60
C LYS A 50 28.66 -24.50 4.84
N LEU A 51 29.11 -24.92 6.02
CA LEU A 51 28.93 -24.17 7.27
C LEU A 51 29.79 -22.91 7.26
N ALA A 52 31.08 -23.04 6.90
CA ALA A 52 31.99 -21.91 6.78
C ALA A 52 31.46 -20.85 5.80
N LEU A 53 30.98 -21.28 4.63
CA LEU A 53 30.38 -20.38 3.65
C LEU A 53 29.12 -19.69 4.21
N GLY A 54 28.23 -20.44 4.87
CA GLY A 54 27.03 -19.88 5.50
C GLY A 54 27.35 -18.83 6.57
N CYS A 55 28.35 -19.09 7.42
CA CYS A 55 28.83 -18.15 8.43
C CYS A 55 29.43 -16.88 7.82
N ILE A 56 30.27 -17.01 6.79
CA ILE A 56 30.90 -15.87 6.10
C ILE A 56 29.83 -15.03 5.40
N VAL A 57 28.91 -15.65 4.67
CA VAL A 57 27.81 -14.94 3.99
C VAL A 57 26.89 -14.25 4.99
N GLY A 58 26.54 -14.92 6.10
CA GLY A 58 25.74 -14.32 7.18
C GLY A 58 26.42 -13.11 7.80
N ALA A 59 27.71 -13.21 8.12
CA ALA A 59 28.49 -12.08 8.66
C ALA A 59 28.58 -10.93 7.65
N ALA A 60 28.81 -11.23 6.37
CA ALA A 60 28.85 -10.23 5.30
C ALA A 60 27.50 -9.50 5.15
N ILE A 61 26.37 -10.21 5.19
CA ILE A 61 25.03 -9.59 5.14
C ILE A 61 24.80 -8.67 6.35
N ILE A 62 25.19 -9.10 7.55
CA ILE A 62 25.05 -8.27 8.77
C ILE A 62 25.89 -6.99 8.63
N LEU A 63 27.18 -7.11 8.31
CA LEU A 63 28.10 -5.99 8.15
C LEU A 63 27.64 -5.03 7.04
N TRP A 64 27.16 -5.59 5.92
CA TRP A 64 26.59 -4.81 4.82
C TRP A 64 25.31 -4.07 5.21
N SER A 65 24.49 -4.64 6.09
CA SER A 65 23.22 -4.05 6.52
C SER A 65 23.39 -2.86 7.47
N ILE A 66 24.42 -2.92 8.33
CA ILE A 66 24.74 -1.85 9.29
C ILE A 66 25.56 -0.70 8.69
N MET A 67 26.20 -0.93 7.54
CA MET A 67 26.99 0.08 6.83
C MET A 67 26.12 1.32 6.51
N PRO A 68 26.55 2.55 6.88
CA PRO A 68 25.84 3.77 6.52
C PRO A 68 25.80 3.94 5.00
N ARG A 69 24.60 3.91 4.41
CA ARG A 69 24.45 4.22 2.99
C ARG A 69 24.31 5.73 2.80
N ARG A 70 25.00 6.28 1.80
CA ARG A 70 24.69 7.61 1.28
C ARG A 70 23.31 7.54 0.64
N ASP A 71 22.36 8.22 1.24
CA ASP A 71 21.01 8.34 0.69
C ASP A 71 21.09 9.19 -0.58
N ARG A 72 20.84 8.58 -1.74
CA ARG A 72 20.76 9.33 -3.00
C ARG A 72 19.39 9.99 -3.01
N PHE A 73 19.36 11.32 -2.97
CA PHE A 73 18.10 12.05 -3.06
C PHE A 73 17.51 11.83 -4.45
N GLU A 74 16.48 10.99 -4.51
CA GLU A 74 15.54 10.95 -5.63
C GLU A 74 14.37 11.86 -5.27
N ALA A 75 14.01 12.75 -6.19
CA ALA A 75 12.89 13.66 -6.00
C ALA A 75 11.61 12.82 -5.83
N PRO A 76 10.86 13.00 -4.72
CA PRO A 76 9.70 12.16 -4.42
C PRO A 76 8.49 12.47 -5.33
N GLY A 77 8.59 13.50 -6.16
CA GLY A 77 7.59 13.94 -7.13
C GLY A 77 7.99 15.27 -7.77
N PRO A 78 7.05 15.95 -8.46
CA PRO A 78 7.33 17.24 -9.07
C PRO A 78 7.63 18.32 -8.02
N GLN A 79 8.67 19.11 -8.27
CA GLN A 79 9.02 20.25 -7.42
C GLN A 79 8.06 21.41 -7.68
N LEU A 80 7.48 21.96 -6.60
CA LEU A 80 6.64 23.15 -6.64
C LEU A 80 7.52 24.39 -6.62
N GLN A 81 7.32 25.29 -7.59
CA GLN A 81 8.09 26.53 -7.69
C GLN A 81 7.39 27.70 -6.98
N PRO A 82 8.12 28.53 -6.21
CA PRO A 82 7.54 29.69 -5.52
C PRO A 82 6.79 30.65 -6.44
N GLY A 83 7.33 30.91 -7.64
CA GLY A 83 6.72 31.82 -8.61
C GLY A 83 5.40 31.30 -9.21
N ARG A 84 5.19 29.97 -9.22
CA ARG A 84 3.95 29.35 -9.74
C ARG A 84 2.90 29.13 -8.66
N HIS A 85 3.31 28.98 -7.40
CA HIS A 85 2.41 28.68 -6.27
C HIS A 85 2.53 29.72 -5.15
N PRO A 86 2.34 31.03 -5.42
CA PRO A 86 2.65 32.10 -4.46
C PRO A 86 1.88 31.96 -3.14
N LYS A 87 0.59 31.60 -3.19
CA LYS A 87 -0.27 31.39 -2.01
C LYS A 87 0.24 30.28 -1.09
N LEU A 88 0.64 29.14 -1.67
CA LEU A 88 1.22 28.03 -0.91
C LEU A 88 2.49 28.47 -0.18
N PHE A 89 3.41 29.11 -0.90
CA PHE A 89 4.69 29.51 -0.33
C PHE A 89 4.57 30.65 0.70
N GLU A 90 3.58 31.53 0.54
CA GLU A 90 3.23 32.52 1.56
C GLU A 90 2.75 31.85 2.85
N MET A 91 1.85 30.87 2.75
CA MET A 91 1.40 30.09 3.90
C MET A 91 2.57 29.37 4.57
N ILE A 92 3.43 28.68 3.81
CA ILE A 92 4.60 27.97 4.35
C ILE A 92 5.54 28.95 5.09
N ARG A 93 5.81 30.13 4.50
CA ARG A 93 6.63 31.17 5.16
C ARG A 93 6.00 31.66 6.46
N GLY A 94 4.69 31.86 6.47
CA GLY A 94 3.95 32.26 7.68
C GLY A 94 4.07 31.23 8.81
N VAL A 95 3.92 29.94 8.49
CA VAL A 95 4.07 28.85 9.48
C VAL A 95 5.52 28.73 9.96
N ALA A 96 6.50 28.78 9.05
CA ALA A 96 7.92 28.72 9.39
C ALA A 96 8.31 29.87 10.34
N ALA A 97 7.86 31.10 10.04
CA ALA A 97 8.08 32.26 10.91
C ALA A 97 7.44 32.08 12.29
N ALA A 98 6.18 31.62 12.35
CA ALA A 98 5.48 31.43 13.62
C ALA A 98 6.09 30.31 14.49
N THR A 99 6.64 29.26 13.87
CA THR A 99 7.34 28.15 14.55
C THR A 99 8.85 28.41 14.77
N ARG A 100 9.36 29.57 14.32
CA ARG A 100 10.78 29.96 14.34
C ARG A 100 11.69 28.92 13.66
N GLN A 101 11.25 28.40 12.52
CA GLN A 101 12.00 27.47 11.68
C GLN A 101 12.43 28.13 10.37
N ASP A 102 13.46 27.57 9.74
CA ASP A 102 13.87 27.97 8.40
C ASP A 102 12.83 27.51 7.36
N VAL A 103 12.62 28.34 6.34
CA VAL A 103 11.75 27.99 5.21
C VAL A 103 12.41 26.84 4.43
N PRO A 104 11.69 25.77 4.08
CA PRO A 104 12.22 24.72 3.22
C PRO A 104 12.71 25.30 1.88
N ALA A 105 13.90 24.89 1.45
CA ALA A 105 14.49 25.32 0.20
C ALA A 105 13.75 24.72 -1.01
N GLU A 106 13.23 23.50 -0.86
CA GLU A 106 12.54 22.78 -1.92
C GLU A 106 11.24 22.17 -1.38
N VAL A 107 10.16 22.32 -2.14
CA VAL A 107 8.85 21.75 -1.80
C VAL A 107 8.44 20.82 -2.95
N TYR A 108 8.04 19.61 -2.63
CA TYR A 108 7.67 18.57 -3.58
C TYR A 108 6.23 18.13 -3.34
N LEU A 109 5.51 17.88 -4.43
CA LEU A 109 4.19 17.26 -4.37
C LEU A 109 4.34 15.74 -4.45
N VAL A 110 3.69 14.99 -3.57
CA VAL A 110 3.77 13.52 -3.49
C VAL A 110 2.39 12.88 -3.62
N GLY A 111 2.35 11.62 -4.07
CA GLY A 111 1.12 10.86 -4.29
C GLY A 111 0.50 10.25 -3.03
N ASP A 112 1.16 10.39 -1.88
CA ASP A 112 0.75 9.78 -0.63
C ASP A 112 -0.07 10.74 0.25
N MET A 113 -0.91 10.19 1.13
CA MET A 113 -1.68 10.94 2.12
C MET A 113 -0.80 11.36 3.31
N ASN A 114 0.22 12.19 3.06
CA ASN A 114 1.20 12.57 4.07
C ASN A 114 1.78 13.98 3.83
N ALA A 115 2.28 14.62 4.88
CA ALA A 115 3.15 15.80 4.79
C ALA A 115 4.38 15.54 5.64
N TRP A 116 5.54 16.01 5.20
CA TRP A 116 6.77 15.84 5.97
C TRP A 116 7.77 16.94 5.64
N VAL A 117 8.61 17.27 6.63
CA VAL A 117 9.78 18.14 6.46
C VAL A 117 11.03 17.33 6.79
N ALA A 118 12.07 17.46 5.97
CA ALA A 118 13.36 16.81 6.17
C ALA A 118 14.52 17.74 5.83
N HIS A 119 15.69 17.55 6.44
CA HIS A 119 16.93 18.19 5.98
C HIS A 119 17.78 17.17 5.23
N ARG A 120 18.10 17.44 3.96
CA ARG A 120 18.94 16.57 3.12
C ARG A 120 20.20 17.28 2.63
N GLY A 121 21.23 16.48 2.37
CA GLY A 121 22.54 16.97 1.95
C GLY A 121 23.43 17.42 3.10
N GLY A 122 24.63 17.88 2.74
CA GLY A 122 25.65 18.30 3.68
C GLY A 122 26.53 17.17 4.24
N PHE A 123 27.73 17.53 4.69
CA PHE A 123 28.66 16.64 5.38
C PHE A 123 28.64 16.96 6.88
N MET A 124 28.40 15.96 7.73
CA MET A 124 28.30 16.14 9.19
C MET A 124 27.33 17.28 9.61
N GLY A 125 26.22 17.46 8.87
CA GLY A 125 25.19 18.44 9.19
C GLY A 125 25.45 19.87 8.69
N LYS A 126 26.59 20.15 8.03
CA LYS A 126 26.83 21.44 7.35
C LYS A 126 26.43 21.36 5.88
N GLY A 127 25.63 22.32 5.41
CA GLY A 127 25.13 22.38 4.02
C GLY A 127 23.89 21.54 3.75
N ALA A 128 23.18 21.11 4.80
CA ALA A 128 21.89 20.42 4.65
C ALA A 128 20.80 21.44 4.25
N ARG A 129 20.02 21.11 3.22
CA ARG A 129 18.89 21.90 2.72
C ARG A 129 17.58 21.33 3.27
N GLY A 130 16.70 22.20 3.73
CA GLY A 130 15.34 21.82 4.11
C GLY A 130 14.53 21.46 2.87
N ILE A 131 13.88 20.31 2.90
CA ILE A 131 12.97 19.83 1.87
C ILE A 131 11.63 19.51 2.51
N MET A 132 10.54 19.74 1.79
CA MET A 132 9.18 19.44 2.25
C MET A 132 8.46 18.60 1.20
N GLY A 133 7.79 17.54 1.64
CA GLY A 133 6.84 16.77 0.83
C GLY A 133 5.41 17.10 1.24
N LEU A 134 4.56 17.41 0.27
CA LEU A 134 3.14 17.66 0.46
C LEU A 134 2.33 16.65 -0.35
N GLY A 135 1.53 15.86 0.34
CA GLY A 135 0.62 14.90 -0.27
C GLY A 135 -0.47 15.59 -1.05
N LEU A 136 -0.59 15.31 -2.34
CA LEU A 136 -1.72 15.80 -3.13
C LEU A 136 -3.09 15.37 -2.54
N PRO A 137 -3.29 14.10 -2.11
CA PRO A 137 -4.53 13.68 -1.46
C PRO A 137 -4.80 14.42 -0.13
N LEU A 138 -3.73 14.82 0.56
CA LEU A 138 -3.82 15.60 1.80
C LEU A 138 -4.39 17.00 1.53
N LEU A 139 -3.89 17.65 0.47
CA LEU A 139 -4.36 18.98 0.05
C LEU A 139 -5.82 18.97 -0.40
N GLN A 140 -6.32 17.84 -0.91
CA GLN A 140 -7.72 17.67 -1.33
C GLN A 140 -8.67 17.43 -0.17
N THR A 141 -8.15 16.98 0.96
CA THR A 141 -8.95 16.58 2.13
C THR A 141 -8.99 17.68 3.19
N LEU A 142 -7.87 18.37 3.38
CA LEU A 142 -7.73 19.39 4.40
C LEU A 142 -8.11 20.77 3.89
N CYS A 143 -8.74 21.57 4.75
CA CYS A 143 -8.88 23.01 4.56
C CYS A 143 -7.55 23.72 4.82
N VAL A 144 -7.42 24.98 4.39
CA VAL A 144 -6.18 25.76 4.53
C VAL A 144 -5.70 25.85 5.99
N SER A 145 -6.60 26.10 6.96
CA SER A 145 -6.22 26.16 8.38
C SER A 145 -5.79 24.81 8.96
N GLU A 146 -6.42 23.72 8.54
CA GLU A 146 -6.07 22.36 8.95
C GLU A 146 -4.69 21.97 8.40
N LEU A 147 -4.42 22.26 7.12
CA LEU A 147 -3.08 22.09 6.55
C LEU A 147 -2.07 22.95 7.31
N ARG A 148 -2.39 24.20 7.62
CA ARG A 148 -1.51 25.09 8.39
C ARG A 148 -1.13 24.48 9.73
N ALA A 149 -2.09 23.87 10.43
CA ALA A 149 -1.87 23.18 11.70
C ALA A 149 -0.98 21.94 11.53
N VAL A 150 -1.22 21.13 10.49
CA VAL A 150 -0.38 19.97 10.18
C VAL A 150 1.05 20.39 9.85
N LEU A 151 1.26 21.45 9.06
CA LEU A 151 2.61 21.95 8.80
C LEU A 151 3.27 22.50 10.06
N ALA A 152 2.52 23.19 10.93
CA ALA A 152 3.05 23.66 12.21
C ALA A 152 3.51 22.48 13.10
N HIS A 153 2.79 21.35 13.05
CA HIS A 153 3.19 20.11 13.71
C HIS A 153 4.49 19.55 13.10
N GLU A 154 4.58 19.45 11.77
CA GLU A 154 5.80 18.98 11.09
C GLU A 154 7.03 19.84 11.40
N PHE A 155 6.86 21.16 11.46
CA PHE A 155 7.91 22.08 11.93
C PHE A 155 8.21 21.92 13.42
N GLY A 156 7.23 21.50 14.22
CA GLY A 156 7.37 21.20 15.64
C GLY A 156 8.32 20.05 15.94
N HIS A 157 8.51 19.10 15.03
CA HIS A 157 9.58 18.09 15.15
C HIS A 157 10.98 18.71 15.12
N TYR A 158 11.13 19.90 14.55
CA TYR A 158 12.40 20.64 14.51
C TYR A 158 12.57 21.64 15.65
N HIS A 159 11.48 21.96 16.35
CA HIS A 159 11.45 22.85 17.49
C HIS A 159 11.89 22.13 18.77
N GLY A 160 12.84 22.71 19.53
CA GLY A 160 13.20 22.24 20.88
C GLY A 160 14.52 21.45 21.02
N GLY A 161 15.42 21.46 20.04
CA GLY A 161 16.79 20.91 20.19
C GLY A 161 16.90 19.37 20.21
N ASP A 162 15.76 18.66 20.20
CA ASP A 162 15.67 17.20 20.11
C ASP A 162 15.96 16.66 18.69
N THR A 163 16.21 17.54 17.70
CA THR A 163 16.48 17.20 16.28
C THR A 163 17.71 16.31 16.07
N LYS A 164 18.78 16.54 16.82
CA LYS A 164 19.97 15.68 16.75
C LYS A 164 19.65 14.27 17.25
N LEU A 165 18.85 14.17 18.31
CA LEU A 165 18.45 12.89 18.88
C LEU A 165 17.49 12.13 17.98
N GLY A 166 16.49 12.83 17.41
CA GLY A 166 15.55 12.26 16.44
C GLY A 166 16.26 11.69 15.22
N ARG A 167 17.31 12.37 14.71
CA ARG A 167 18.15 11.85 13.63
C ARG A 167 18.84 10.53 13.99
N PHE A 168 19.42 10.42 15.19
CA PHE A 168 20.08 9.18 15.63
C PHE A 168 19.09 8.03 15.82
N VAL A 169 17.93 8.30 16.42
CA VAL A 169 16.85 7.30 16.58
C VAL A 169 16.34 6.82 15.22
N TYR A 170 16.10 7.75 14.29
CA TYR A 170 15.70 7.43 12.91
C TYR A 170 16.75 6.59 12.18
N GLN A 171 18.03 6.98 12.23
CA GLN A 171 19.13 6.24 11.61
C GLN A 171 19.25 4.81 12.17
N THR A 172 19.12 4.68 13.49
CA THR A 172 19.15 3.37 14.17
C THR A 172 17.96 2.51 13.76
N ARG A 173 16.75 3.08 13.71
CA ARG A 173 15.55 2.38 13.22
C ARG A 173 15.71 1.94 11.76
N ALA A 174 16.23 2.80 10.90
CA ALA A 174 16.48 2.47 9.50
C ALA A 174 17.52 1.34 9.37
N ALA A 175 18.56 1.33 10.20
CA ALA A 175 19.55 0.26 10.24
C ALA A 175 18.94 -1.08 10.73
N ILE A 176 18.14 -1.06 11.80
CA ILE A 176 17.38 -2.23 12.28
C ILE A 176 16.48 -2.77 11.17
N GLY A 177 15.68 -1.92 10.53
CA GLY A 177 14.77 -2.30 9.45
C GLY A 177 15.48 -2.94 8.26
N ARG A 178 16.63 -2.39 7.84
CA ARG A 178 17.45 -2.98 6.77
C ARG A 178 18.03 -4.34 7.16
N THR A 179 18.56 -4.48 8.37
CA THR A 179 19.09 -5.75 8.86
C THR A 179 18.00 -6.82 8.90
N LEU A 180 16.80 -6.46 9.36
CA LEU A 180 15.65 -7.36 9.35
C LEU A 180 15.19 -7.73 7.94
N ALA A 181 15.10 -6.76 7.02
CA ALA A 181 14.71 -7.03 5.64
C ALA A 181 15.71 -7.96 4.93
N ASN A 182 17.01 -7.67 5.05
CA ASN A 182 18.06 -8.45 4.37
C ASN A 182 18.20 -9.87 4.94
N LEU A 183 18.01 -10.07 6.26
CA LEU A 183 18.06 -11.39 6.88
C LEU A 183 16.73 -12.17 6.72
N GLY A 184 15.61 -11.45 6.68
CA GLY A 184 14.26 -12.00 6.54
C GLY A 184 13.94 -12.51 5.13
N GLN A 185 14.53 -11.93 4.08
CA GLN A 185 14.42 -12.41 2.70
C GLN A 185 14.80 -13.88 2.50
N HIS A 186 15.55 -14.46 3.43
CA HIS A 186 16.00 -15.86 3.39
C HIS A 186 15.50 -16.71 4.57
N GLY A 187 14.55 -16.22 5.38
CA GLY A 187 14.02 -16.95 6.54
C GLY A 187 15.09 -17.31 7.58
N SER A 188 16.19 -16.55 7.65
CA SER A 188 17.36 -16.92 8.47
C SER A 188 17.08 -16.79 9.96
N ILE A 189 17.47 -17.79 10.76
CA ILE A 189 17.44 -17.76 12.24
C ILE A 189 18.26 -16.57 12.79
N LEU A 190 19.24 -16.08 12.02
CA LEU A 190 20.07 -14.92 12.37
C LEU A 190 19.27 -13.63 12.54
N GLN A 191 18.02 -13.56 12.05
CA GLN A 191 17.17 -12.39 12.25
C GLN A 191 16.59 -12.29 13.68
N LEU A 192 16.52 -13.40 14.42
CA LEU A 192 15.82 -13.45 15.72
C LEU A 192 16.40 -12.48 16.77
N PRO A 193 17.74 -12.36 16.94
CA PRO A 193 18.31 -11.39 17.88
C PRO A 193 17.97 -9.95 17.49
N PHE A 194 17.96 -9.65 16.18
CA PHE A 194 17.60 -8.32 15.67
C PHE A 194 16.10 -8.03 15.78
N LEU A 195 15.23 -9.03 15.65
CA LEU A 195 13.80 -8.89 15.89
C LEU A 195 13.52 -8.58 17.36
N TRP A 196 14.17 -9.32 18.26
CA TRP A 196 14.09 -9.08 19.69
C TRP A 196 14.59 -7.67 20.03
N TYR A 197 15.78 -7.32 19.54
CA TYR A 197 16.37 -6.01 19.78
C TYR A 197 15.52 -4.89 19.20
N GLY A 198 15.02 -5.05 17.98
CA GLY A 198 14.14 -4.08 17.32
C GLY A 198 12.85 -3.86 18.10
N ARG A 199 12.20 -4.92 18.60
CA ARG A 199 11.01 -4.79 19.47
C ARG A 199 11.33 -4.08 20.78
N MET A 200 12.47 -4.37 21.40
CA MET A 200 12.91 -3.70 22.62
C MET A 200 13.22 -2.22 22.36
N PHE A 201 13.98 -1.93 21.30
CA PHE A 201 14.33 -0.59 20.83
C PHE A 201 13.09 0.25 20.61
N LEU A 202 12.09 -0.29 19.90
CA LEU A 202 10.82 0.37 19.67
C LEU A 202 10.12 0.65 21.02
N ARG A 203 9.94 -0.36 21.88
CA ARG A 203 9.31 -0.18 23.21
C ARG A 203 9.94 0.95 24.04
N VAL A 204 11.27 1.02 24.07
CA VAL A 204 11.98 2.05 24.86
C VAL A 204 11.93 3.42 24.18
N SER A 205 12.03 3.47 22.85
CA SER A 205 11.98 4.74 22.10
C SER A 205 10.56 5.30 21.95
N HIS A 206 9.50 4.49 22.06
CA HIS A 206 8.10 4.95 21.93
C HIS A 206 7.73 6.03 22.93
N ALA A 207 8.16 5.92 24.20
CA ALA A 207 7.84 6.93 25.21
C ALA A 207 8.47 8.29 24.87
N VAL A 208 9.62 8.30 24.19
CA VAL A 208 10.26 9.53 23.70
C VAL A 208 9.54 10.04 22.46
N SER A 209 9.24 9.16 21.49
CA SER A 209 8.49 9.50 20.27
C SER A 209 7.14 10.14 20.59
N ARG A 210 6.32 9.51 21.44
CA ARG A 210 4.99 10.02 21.81
C ARG A 210 5.05 11.39 22.47
N ARG A 211 6.06 11.67 23.29
CA ARG A 211 6.22 12.99 23.91
C ARG A 211 6.62 14.05 22.89
N GLN A 212 7.42 13.70 21.88
CA GLN A 212 7.77 14.60 20.79
C GLN A 212 6.53 14.93 19.94
N GLU A 213 5.70 13.93 19.66
CA GLU A 213 4.42 14.09 18.96
C GLU A 213 3.46 15.02 19.71
N LEU A 214 3.26 14.81 21.02
CA LEU A 214 2.41 15.68 21.84
C LEU A 214 2.98 17.11 21.99
N ALA A 215 4.31 17.26 22.00
CA ALA A 215 4.94 18.57 22.03
C ALA A 215 4.76 19.32 20.69
N ALA A 216 4.87 18.61 19.56
CA ALA A 216 4.60 19.15 18.24
C ALA A 216 3.12 19.53 18.09
N ASP A 217 2.20 18.71 18.59
CA ASP A 217 0.76 19.03 18.64
C ASP A 217 0.49 20.30 19.43
N ARG A 218 1.13 20.44 20.60
CA ARG A 218 0.99 21.64 21.42
C ARG A 218 1.52 22.88 20.70
N LEU A 219 2.68 22.80 20.04
CA LEU A 219 3.20 23.91 19.25
C LEU A 219 2.25 24.29 18.12
N ALA A 220 1.72 23.30 17.40
CA ALA A 220 0.76 23.52 16.33
C ALA A 220 -0.53 24.18 16.85
N ALA A 221 -1.02 23.76 18.02
CA ALA A 221 -2.16 24.36 18.69
C ALA A 221 -1.88 25.79 19.15
N ASP A 222 -0.68 26.09 19.63
CA ASP A 222 -0.27 27.44 20.04
C ASP A 222 -0.14 28.40 18.84
N VAL A 223 0.30 27.89 17.68
CA VAL A 223 0.51 28.68 16.46
C VAL A 223 -0.77 28.87 15.64
N VAL A 224 -1.59 27.82 15.51
CA VAL A 224 -2.74 27.79 14.60
C VAL A 224 -4.07 27.70 15.33
N GLY A 225 -4.11 26.99 16.46
CA GLY A 225 -5.31 26.66 17.21
C GLY A 225 -5.54 25.15 17.34
N ALA A 226 -6.11 24.73 18.46
CA ALA A 226 -6.38 23.33 18.75
C ALA A 226 -7.48 22.73 17.85
N ARG A 227 -8.47 23.52 17.41
CA ARG A 227 -9.58 23.05 16.56
C ARG A 227 -9.12 22.68 15.14
N PRO A 228 -8.39 23.55 14.39
CA PRO A 228 -7.86 23.16 13.08
C PRO A 228 -6.96 21.93 13.14
N LEU A 229 -6.14 21.81 14.19
CA LEU A 229 -5.32 20.62 14.38
C LEU A 229 -6.18 19.38 14.65
N ALA A 230 -7.12 19.45 15.59
CA ALA A 230 -7.98 18.33 15.95
C ALA A 230 -8.81 17.82 14.75
N GLU A 231 -9.41 18.73 13.97
CA GLU A 231 -10.16 18.36 12.77
C GLU A 231 -9.25 17.80 11.67
N GLY A 232 -8.08 18.42 11.45
CA GLY A 232 -7.08 17.89 10.53
C GLY A 232 -6.64 16.46 10.89
N LEU A 233 -6.36 16.19 12.17
CA LEU A 233 -6.00 14.86 12.64
C LEU A 233 -7.11 13.83 12.43
N LYS A 234 -8.37 14.17 12.75
CA LYS A 234 -9.53 13.30 12.49
C LYS A 234 -9.67 12.98 11.00
N LYS A 235 -9.55 14.00 10.13
CA LYS A 235 -9.63 13.84 8.68
C LYS A 235 -8.50 12.95 8.16
N ILE A 236 -7.25 13.17 8.56
CA ILE A 236 -6.10 12.34 8.16
C ILE A 236 -6.30 10.88 8.59
N SER A 237 -6.67 10.65 9.86
CA SER A 237 -6.85 9.29 10.38
C SER A 237 -7.97 8.51 9.68
N ALA A 238 -9.03 9.19 9.21
CA ALA A 238 -10.10 8.56 8.45
C ALA A 238 -9.76 8.43 6.95
N ALA A 239 -9.17 9.45 6.35
CA ALA A 239 -8.99 9.54 4.91
C ALA A 239 -7.74 8.79 4.42
N ALA A 240 -6.69 8.58 5.24
CA ALA A 240 -5.52 7.80 4.81
C ALA A 240 -5.86 6.32 4.50
N PRO A 241 -6.59 5.56 5.34
CA PRO A 241 -7.06 4.23 4.99
C PRO A 241 -8.00 4.22 3.78
N ALA A 242 -8.90 5.21 3.69
CA ALA A 242 -9.84 5.34 2.58
C ALA A 242 -9.12 5.61 1.25
N PHE A 243 -8.10 6.47 1.25
CA PHE A 243 -7.27 6.74 0.08
C PHE A 243 -6.50 5.49 -0.37
N GLY A 244 -5.97 4.69 0.56
CA GLY A 244 -5.35 3.41 0.23
C GLY A 244 -6.32 2.43 -0.46
N TYR A 245 -7.59 2.43 -0.05
CA TYR A 245 -8.64 1.65 -0.70
C TYR A 245 -8.97 2.19 -2.09
N TYR A 246 -9.18 3.51 -2.22
CA TYR A 246 -9.40 4.18 -3.50
C TYR A 246 -8.26 3.92 -4.49
N TRP A 247 -7.01 4.06 -4.05
CA TRP A 247 -5.84 3.80 -4.88
C TRP A 247 -5.80 2.36 -5.39
N SER A 248 -6.03 1.40 -4.50
CA SER A 248 -5.90 -0.03 -4.83
C SER A 248 -7.05 -0.56 -5.69
N ASN A 249 -8.26 -0.06 -5.48
CA ASN A 249 -9.48 -0.62 -6.10
C ASN A 249 -9.99 0.22 -7.28
N GLU A 250 -9.76 1.53 -7.31
CA GLU A 250 -10.26 2.40 -8.38
C GLU A 250 -9.13 2.85 -9.31
N VAL A 251 -8.05 3.39 -8.75
CA VAL A 251 -6.97 4.00 -9.55
C VAL A 251 -6.07 2.95 -10.19
N ALA A 252 -5.57 1.99 -9.42
CA ALA A 252 -4.60 1.01 -9.90
C ALA A 252 -5.11 0.16 -11.08
N PRO A 253 -6.38 -0.28 -11.14
CA PRO A 253 -6.92 -0.94 -12.32
C PRO A 253 -6.89 -0.07 -13.59
N VAL A 254 -7.25 1.22 -13.47
CA VAL A 254 -7.23 2.17 -14.59
C VAL A 254 -5.80 2.40 -15.10
N LEU A 255 -4.84 2.56 -14.18
CA LEU A 255 -3.41 2.70 -14.53
C LEU A 255 -2.88 1.44 -15.23
N ARG A 256 -3.23 0.25 -14.75
CA ARG A 256 -2.83 -1.02 -15.38
C ARG A 256 -3.46 -1.23 -16.76
N ALA A 257 -4.65 -0.68 -16.99
CA ALA A 257 -5.28 -0.64 -18.31
C ALA A 257 -4.65 0.39 -19.26
N GLY A 258 -3.67 1.17 -18.79
CA GLY A 258 -2.92 2.11 -19.61
C GLY A 258 -3.56 3.50 -19.68
N PHE A 259 -4.41 3.87 -18.73
CA PHE A 259 -5.03 5.20 -18.66
C PHE A 259 -4.69 5.92 -17.36
N VAL A 260 -4.77 7.25 -17.37
CA VAL A 260 -4.60 8.07 -16.16
C VAL A 260 -5.91 8.78 -15.84
N PRO A 261 -6.60 8.42 -14.73
CA PRO A 261 -7.81 9.11 -14.31
C PRO A 261 -7.48 10.40 -13.52
N PRO A 262 -8.42 11.36 -13.43
CA PRO A 262 -8.27 12.51 -12.54
C PRO A 262 -8.35 12.03 -11.08
N LEU A 263 -7.22 12.10 -10.36
CA LEU A 263 -7.12 11.54 -9.02
C LEU A 263 -7.94 12.33 -8.01
N ALA A 264 -7.91 13.66 -8.11
CA ALA A 264 -8.62 14.54 -7.19
C ALA A 264 -10.11 14.30 -7.25
N ASP A 265 -10.65 14.46 -8.45
CA ASP A 265 -12.08 14.35 -8.72
C ASP A 265 -12.57 12.94 -8.38
N GLY A 266 -11.76 11.92 -8.68
CA GLY A 266 -12.08 10.54 -8.32
C GLY A 266 -12.11 10.28 -6.83
N PHE A 267 -11.19 10.86 -6.06
CA PHE A 267 -11.20 10.70 -4.61
C PHE A 267 -12.39 11.44 -3.97
N GLN A 268 -12.74 12.62 -4.47
CA GLN A 268 -13.93 13.34 -4.01
C GLN A 268 -15.22 12.56 -4.30
N GLN A 269 -15.35 12.00 -5.51
CA GLN A 269 -16.46 11.11 -5.86
C GLN A 269 -16.48 9.87 -4.97
N PHE A 270 -15.32 9.25 -4.76
CA PHE A 270 -15.16 8.06 -3.91
C PHE A 270 -15.67 8.33 -2.50
N VAL A 271 -15.22 9.41 -1.86
CA VAL A 271 -15.61 9.77 -0.48
C VAL A 271 -17.11 10.13 -0.41
N ALA A 272 -17.69 10.67 -1.47
CA ALA A 272 -19.11 10.98 -1.54
C ALA A 272 -19.99 9.72 -1.71
N GLY A 273 -19.48 8.69 -2.40
CA GLY A 273 -20.21 7.46 -2.70
C GLY A 273 -20.39 6.52 -1.51
N GLU A 274 -21.34 5.58 -1.62
CA GLU A 274 -21.71 4.66 -0.54
C GLU A 274 -20.53 3.84 0.02
N ILE A 275 -19.65 3.33 -0.85
CA ILE A 275 -18.49 2.51 -0.46
C ILE A 275 -17.47 3.37 0.28
N GLY A 276 -17.20 4.59 -0.21
CA GLY A 276 -16.26 5.49 0.46
C GLY A 276 -16.78 6.03 1.78
N GLN A 277 -18.07 6.37 1.88
CA GLN A 277 -18.73 6.73 3.14
C GLN A 277 -18.57 5.62 4.19
N LYS A 278 -18.83 4.36 3.82
CA LYS A 278 -18.61 3.19 4.69
C LYS A 278 -17.15 3.04 5.10
N ALA A 279 -16.22 3.20 4.16
CA ALA A 279 -14.79 3.13 4.43
C ALA A 279 -14.33 4.22 5.41
N LEU A 280 -14.78 5.46 5.23
CA LEU A 280 -14.49 6.58 6.14
C LEU A 280 -15.09 6.37 7.52
N ALA A 281 -16.35 5.94 7.60
CA ALA A 281 -17.01 5.67 8.88
C ALA A 281 -16.29 4.56 9.65
N ALA A 282 -15.93 3.45 8.98
CA ALA A 282 -15.19 2.36 9.59
C ALA A 282 -13.78 2.78 10.05
N ALA A 283 -13.07 3.59 9.26
CA ALA A 283 -11.76 4.12 9.62
C ALA A 283 -11.84 5.07 10.83
N ARG A 284 -12.83 5.96 10.84
CA ARG A 284 -13.09 6.88 11.96
C ARG A 284 -13.38 6.12 13.24
N ASP A 285 -14.31 5.17 13.20
CA ASP A 285 -14.68 4.36 14.37
C ASP A 285 -13.50 3.58 14.92
N ARG A 286 -12.65 3.03 14.05
CA ARG A 286 -11.41 2.35 14.45
C ARG A 286 -10.45 3.30 15.17
N SER A 287 -10.16 4.45 14.55
CA SER A 287 -9.20 5.44 15.10
C SER A 287 -9.61 5.97 16.48
N LEU A 288 -10.92 6.03 16.77
CA LEU A 288 -11.46 6.45 18.06
C LEU A 288 -11.48 5.34 19.11
N LYS A 289 -11.64 4.08 18.68
CA LYS A 289 -11.66 2.89 19.56
C LYS A 289 -10.25 2.38 19.91
N GLU A 290 -9.25 2.67 19.08
CA GLU A 290 -7.85 2.33 19.33
C GLU A 290 -7.35 3.00 20.61
N SER A 291 -7.35 2.23 21.69
CA SER A 291 -6.98 2.64 23.05
C SER A 291 -5.58 2.19 23.46
N LYS A 292 -4.99 1.25 22.70
CA LYS A 292 -3.60 0.82 22.81
C LYS A 292 -2.94 1.00 21.46
N GLY A 293 -2.13 2.04 21.32
CA GLY A 293 -1.35 2.26 20.09
C GLY A 293 -0.47 1.05 19.81
N ASP A 294 -0.40 0.65 18.54
CA ASP A 294 0.46 -0.44 18.10
C ASP A 294 1.92 -0.18 18.49
N VAL A 295 2.65 -1.25 18.85
CA VAL A 295 4.09 -1.23 19.19
C VAL A 295 4.95 -0.94 17.94
N PHE A 296 4.34 -0.75 16.77
CA PHE A 296 5.03 -0.32 15.56
C PHE A 296 4.61 1.08 15.11
N ASP A 297 3.55 1.65 15.68
CA ASP A 297 3.07 3.00 15.37
C ASP A 297 3.92 4.05 16.09
N THR A 298 4.47 4.98 15.30
CA THR A 298 5.27 6.10 15.80
C THR A 298 4.44 7.16 16.50
N HIS A 299 3.15 7.23 16.18
CA HIS A 299 2.26 8.25 16.69
C HIS A 299 1.47 7.74 17.91
N PRO A 300 1.18 8.60 18.90
CA PRO A 300 0.17 8.30 19.90
C PRO A 300 -1.19 8.08 19.24
N PRO A 301 -2.07 7.23 19.83
CA PRO A 301 -3.45 7.09 19.38
C PRO A 301 -4.14 8.45 19.23
N LEU A 302 -5.00 8.57 18.22
CA LEU A 302 -5.73 9.82 17.94
C LEU A 302 -6.41 10.38 19.19
N ARG A 303 -7.03 9.51 20.01
CA ARG A 303 -7.67 9.90 21.26
C ARG A 303 -6.71 10.58 22.26
N GLU A 304 -5.49 10.07 22.40
CA GLU A 304 -4.48 10.64 23.29
C GLU A 304 -4.08 12.05 22.83
N ARG A 305 -3.90 12.22 21.51
CA ARG A 305 -3.57 13.53 20.89
C ARG A 305 -4.71 14.52 21.06
N LEU A 306 -5.95 14.11 20.76
CA LEU A 306 -7.13 14.97 20.92
C LEU A 306 -7.34 15.39 22.38
N GLN A 307 -7.14 14.49 23.34
CA GLN A 307 -7.23 14.82 24.76
C GLN A 307 -6.18 15.84 25.18
N ALA A 308 -4.94 15.74 24.66
CA ALA A 308 -3.88 16.70 24.95
C ALA A 308 -4.18 18.13 24.41
N LEU A 309 -5.09 18.23 23.45
CA LEU A 309 -5.52 19.49 22.83
C LEU A 309 -6.69 20.17 23.55
N GLU A 310 -7.39 19.48 24.47
CA GLU A 310 -8.58 20.01 25.17
C GLU A 310 -8.28 21.29 25.98
N ASP A 311 -7.08 21.38 26.56
CA ASP A 311 -6.63 22.53 27.36
C ASP A 311 -6.00 23.65 26.51
N CYS A 312 -5.87 23.45 25.19
CA CYS A 312 -5.22 24.41 24.30
C CYS A 312 -6.21 25.46 23.77
N ARG A 313 -5.69 26.61 23.33
CA ARG A 313 -6.53 27.65 22.70
C ARG A 313 -7.20 27.08 21.45
N PRO A 314 -8.54 27.16 21.32
CA PRO A 314 -9.24 26.50 20.22
C PRO A 314 -8.86 27.05 18.84
N GLY A 315 -8.58 28.35 18.73
CA GLY A 315 -8.42 29.02 17.44
C GLY A 315 -9.72 29.09 16.63
N ASP A 316 -9.60 29.48 15.37
CA ASP A 316 -10.73 29.67 14.47
C ASP A 316 -11.36 28.35 14.02
N THR A 317 -12.63 28.40 13.63
CA THR A 317 -13.37 27.23 13.15
C THR A 317 -13.03 26.97 11.66
N PRO A 318 -12.50 25.79 11.29
CA PRO A 318 -12.04 25.52 9.92
C PRO A 318 -13.11 25.55 8.82
N GLY A 319 -14.40 25.47 9.19
CA GLY A 319 -15.51 25.26 8.25
C GLY A 319 -15.81 26.39 7.25
N ALA A 320 -15.14 27.55 7.38
CA ALA A 320 -15.23 28.65 6.42
C ALA A 320 -14.03 28.73 5.46
N ASP A 321 -12.99 27.93 5.69
CA ASP A 321 -11.78 27.99 4.88
C ASP A 321 -11.89 27.13 3.61
N PRO A 322 -11.31 27.59 2.48
CA PRO A 322 -11.25 26.79 1.28
C PRO A 322 -10.37 25.54 1.49
N LEU A 323 -10.55 24.53 0.63
CA LEU A 323 -9.66 23.37 0.59
C LEU A 323 -8.23 23.79 0.26
N ALA A 324 -7.25 23.12 0.86
CA ALA A 324 -5.85 23.46 0.71
C ALA A 324 -5.31 23.27 -0.71
N ILE A 325 -5.96 22.44 -1.53
CA ILE A 325 -5.66 22.30 -2.96
C ILE A 325 -5.80 23.63 -3.72
N THR A 326 -6.61 24.57 -3.22
CA THR A 326 -6.76 25.92 -3.80
C THR A 326 -5.50 26.78 -3.66
N LEU A 327 -4.52 26.35 -2.85
CA LEU A 327 -3.20 26.98 -2.75
C LEU A 327 -2.30 26.61 -3.94
N LEU A 328 -2.62 25.54 -4.67
CA LEU A 328 -1.91 25.13 -5.87
C LEU A 328 -2.47 25.88 -7.09
N ALA A 329 -1.58 26.10 -8.05
CA ALA A 329 -1.95 26.57 -9.39
C ALA A 329 -1.97 25.34 -10.30
N GLU A 330 -2.95 25.28 -11.21
CA GLU A 330 -3.08 24.19 -12.19
C GLU A 330 -3.02 22.77 -11.57
N PRO A 331 -3.88 22.45 -10.56
CA PRO A 331 -3.82 21.18 -9.84
C PRO A 331 -3.92 19.96 -10.77
N GLN A 332 -4.69 20.05 -11.87
CA GLN A 332 -4.83 18.95 -12.85
C GLN A 332 -3.54 18.66 -13.64
N ALA A 333 -2.67 19.65 -13.83
CA ALA A 333 -1.37 19.43 -14.46
C ALA A 333 -0.40 18.74 -13.47
N LEU A 334 -0.45 19.15 -12.20
CA LEU A 334 0.36 18.58 -11.13
C LEU A 334 -0.02 17.13 -10.81
N GLU A 335 -1.32 16.80 -10.84
CA GLU A 335 -1.83 15.43 -10.71
C GLU A 335 -1.15 14.46 -11.66
N ARG A 336 -1.11 14.80 -12.94
CA ARG A 336 -0.48 13.97 -13.98
C ARG A 336 1.02 13.79 -13.72
N ALA A 337 1.69 14.84 -13.26
CA ALA A 337 3.11 14.80 -12.93
C ALA A 337 3.43 13.94 -11.68
N VAL A 338 2.50 13.84 -10.73
CA VAL A 338 2.62 12.95 -9.56
C VAL A 338 2.39 11.49 -9.93
N ILE A 339 1.52 11.20 -10.89
CA ILE A 339 1.18 9.82 -11.32
C ILE A 339 2.23 9.23 -12.25
N ALA A 340 2.84 10.05 -13.12
CA ALA A 340 3.76 9.58 -14.16
C ALA A 340 4.89 8.65 -13.66
N PRO A 341 5.49 8.85 -12.47
CA PRO A 341 6.50 7.94 -11.93
C PRO A 341 5.95 6.59 -11.43
N ALA A 342 4.66 6.49 -11.09
CA ALA A 342 4.06 5.30 -10.47
C ALA A 342 3.90 4.13 -11.44
N LEU A 343 3.77 4.40 -12.75
CA LEU A 343 3.82 3.40 -13.82
C LEU A 343 4.61 3.98 -15.00
N PRO A 344 5.94 3.77 -15.07
CA PRO A 344 6.69 4.15 -16.25
C PRO A 344 6.18 3.35 -17.45
N PRO A 345 5.75 4.03 -18.53
CA PRO A 345 5.20 3.37 -19.72
C PRO A 345 6.25 2.47 -20.37
N ALA A 346 5.82 1.29 -20.83
CA ALA A 346 6.72 0.29 -21.43
C ALA A 346 7.46 0.80 -22.68
N ASP A 347 6.90 1.81 -23.36
CA ASP A 347 7.42 2.44 -24.58
C ASP A 347 7.89 3.89 -24.36
N GLY A 348 7.91 4.37 -23.11
CA GLY A 348 8.32 5.74 -22.77
C GLY A 348 7.28 6.83 -23.06
N ARG A 349 6.07 6.51 -23.55
CA ARG A 349 5.03 7.51 -23.87
C ARG A 349 4.07 7.74 -22.70
N PRO A 350 3.73 8.99 -22.35
CA PRO A 350 2.81 9.26 -21.25
C PRO A 350 1.45 8.60 -21.53
N LEU A 351 0.88 7.98 -20.48
CA LEU A 351 -0.42 7.33 -20.57
C LEU A 351 -1.53 8.36 -20.91
N PRO A 352 -2.47 8.03 -21.82
CA PRO A 352 -3.57 8.90 -22.15
C PRO A 352 -4.50 9.15 -20.95
N PRO A 353 -5.05 10.37 -20.79
CA PRO A 353 -6.03 10.65 -19.76
C PRO A 353 -7.38 9.98 -20.07
N ILE A 354 -8.17 9.71 -19.03
CA ILE A 354 -9.54 9.19 -19.13
C ILE A 354 -10.45 9.90 -18.11
N GLN A 355 -11.71 10.13 -18.45
CA GLN A 355 -12.71 10.60 -17.48
C GLN A 355 -13.32 9.43 -16.71
N TRP A 356 -13.71 9.63 -15.45
CA TRP A 356 -14.35 8.57 -14.65
C TRP A 356 -15.64 8.01 -15.29
N SER A 357 -16.37 8.84 -16.03
CA SER A 357 -17.55 8.40 -16.78
C SER A 357 -17.24 7.39 -17.89
N GLU A 358 -16.01 7.38 -18.42
CA GLU A 358 -15.60 6.46 -19.48
C GLU A 358 -14.96 5.17 -18.93
N VAL A 359 -14.63 5.11 -17.63
CA VAL A 359 -13.89 3.99 -17.03
C VAL A 359 -14.69 2.68 -17.14
N GLY A 360 -16.00 2.73 -16.97
CA GLY A 360 -16.87 1.56 -17.13
C GLY A 360 -16.68 0.88 -18.49
N GLU A 361 -16.75 1.66 -19.57
CA GLU A 361 -16.70 1.15 -20.94
C GLU A 361 -15.27 0.87 -21.43
N ARG A 362 -14.31 1.75 -21.13
CA ARG A 362 -12.95 1.67 -21.71
C ARG A 362 -11.97 0.86 -20.87
N VAL A 363 -12.26 0.63 -19.60
CA VAL A 363 -11.40 -0.11 -18.67
C VAL A 363 -12.07 -1.40 -18.24
N TYR A 364 -13.25 -1.31 -17.63
CA TYR A 364 -13.86 -2.48 -17.00
C TYR A 364 -14.49 -3.46 -17.99
N GLN A 365 -15.22 -2.99 -19.00
CA GLN A 365 -15.79 -3.90 -20.01
C GLN A 365 -14.72 -4.77 -20.72
N PRO A 366 -13.57 -4.25 -21.20
CA PRO A 366 -12.51 -5.09 -21.76
C PRO A 366 -11.96 -6.12 -20.77
N ILE A 367 -11.79 -5.74 -19.49
CA ILE A 367 -11.36 -6.65 -18.42
C ILE A 367 -12.39 -7.78 -18.27
N TRP A 368 -13.67 -7.44 -18.16
CA TRP A 368 -14.74 -8.44 -18.01
C TRP A 368 -14.89 -9.32 -19.23
N GLN A 369 -14.70 -8.80 -20.44
CA GLN A 369 -14.70 -9.59 -21.67
C GLN A 369 -13.58 -10.63 -21.66
N GLN A 370 -12.36 -10.24 -21.26
CA GLN A 370 -11.24 -11.16 -21.13
C GLN A 370 -11.51 -12.24 -20.06
N GLU A 371 -12.08 -11.85 -18.93
CA GLU A 371 -12.49 -12.76 -17.85
C GLU A 371 -13.58 -13.73 -18.29
N ALA A 372 -14.62 -13.22 -18.97
CA ALA A 372 -15.73 -13.96 -19.52
C ALA A 372 -15.29 -15.00 -20.56
N GLN A 373 -14.30 -14.69 -21.41
CA GLN A 373 -13.73 -15.64 -22.36
C GLN A 373 -13.12 -16.86 -21.65
N GLY A 374 -12.45 -16.66 -20.51
CA GLY A 374 -11.93 -17.76 -19.68
C GLY A 374 -13.03 -18.63 -19.05
N ALA A 375 -14.22 -18.06 -18.85
CA ALA A 375 -15.40 -18.73 -18.27
C ALA A 375 -16.35 -19.33 -19.32
N ALA A 376 -16.26 -18.91 -20.59
CA ALA A 376 -17.20 -19.23 -21.67
C ALA A 376 -17.44 -20.73 -21.87
N ALA A 377 -16.40 -21.55 -21.73
CA ALA A 377 -16.50 -23.01 -21.85
C ALA A 377 -17.37 -23.67 -20.76
N HIS A 378 -17.84 -22.93 -19.76
CA HIS A 378 -18.51 -23.46 -18.56
C HIS A 378 -19.86 -22.82 -18.25
N CYS A 379 -20.26 -21.76 -18.96
CA CYS A 379 -21.56 -21.09 -18.75
C CYS A 379 -22.43 -21.02 -20.00
N SER A 380 -22.13 -21.78 -21.05
CA SER A 380 -22.94 -21.86 -22.26
C SER A 380 -23.66 -23.21 -22.35
N PRO A 381 -24.98 -23.26 -22.65
CA PRO A 381 -25.93 -22.16 -22.84
C PRO A 381 -26.74 -21.86 -21.56
N VAL A 382 -26.23 -21.02 -20.66
CA VAL A 382 -26.98 -20.54 -19.48
C VAL A 382 -27.60 -19.19 -19.80
N THR A 383 -28.91 -19.04 -19.57
CA THR A 383 -29.58 -17.73 -19.67
C THR A 383 -29.43 -16.93 -18.38
N VAL A 384 -29.52 -15.60 -18.48
CA VAL A 384 -29.47 -14.70 -17.32
C VAL A 384 -30.56 -15.04 -16.29
N GLY A 385 -31.78 -15.39 -16.72
CA GLY A 385 -32.85 -15.82 -15.81
C GLY A 385 -32.52 -17.12 -15.04
N ALA A 386 -31.82 -18.06 -15.68
CA ALA A 386 -31.44 -19.33 -15.06
C ALA A 386 -30.40 -19.19 -13.93
N LEU A 387 -29.71 -18.04 -13.84
CA LEU A 387 -28.78 -17.75 -12.73
C LEU A 387 -29.45 -17.89 -11.36
N GLY A 388 -30.75 -17.62 -11.24
CA GLY A 388 -31.48 -17.73 -9.99
C GLY A 388 -31.36 -19.12 -9.33
N GLN A 389 -31.28 -20.17 -10.15
CA GLN A 389 -31.15 -21.56 -9.68
C GLN A 389 -29.70 -22.07 -9.76
N GLN A 390 -28.88 -21.51 -10.65
CA GLN A 390 -27.58 -22.08 -11.01
C GLN A 390 -26.38 -21.30 -10.48
N ALA A 391 -26.55 -20.07 -9.96
CA ALA A 391 -25.45 -19.18 -9.61
C ALA A 391 -24.44 -19.79 -8.62
N SER A 392 -24.90 -20.49 -7.57
CA SER A 392 -24.00 -21.10 -6.58
C SER A 392 -23.13 -22.19 -7.21
N ALA A 393 -23.74 -23.12 -7.96
CA ALA A 393 -23.01 -24.21 -8.62
C ALA A 393 -22.05 -23.70 -9.70
N LEU A 394 -22.47 -22.70 -10.48
CA LEU A 394 -21.62 -22.07 -11.49
C LEU A 394 -20.44 -21.33 -10.86
N SER A 395 -20.67 -20.58 -9.78
CA SER A 395 -19.60 -19.89 -9.05
C SER A 395 -18.57 -20.88 -8.51
N GLU A 396 -19.01 -21.96 -7.87
CA GLU A 396 -18.11 -23.00 -7.35
C GLU A 396 -17.29 -23.65 -8.49
N ALA A 397 -17.94 -24.04 -9.58
CA ALA A 397 -17.29 -24.65 -10.73
C ALA A 397 -16.27 -23.72 -11.40
N LEU A 398 -16.60 -22.44 -11.57
CA LEU A 398 -15.69 -21.43 -12.12
C LEU A 398 -14.51 -21.18 -11.18
N GLY A 399 -14.78 -21.06 -9.87
CA GLY A 399 -13.76 -20.87 -8.85
C GLY A 399 -12.73 -21.99 -8.82
N ALA A 400 -13.18 -23.24 -8.86
CA ALA A 400 -12.32 -24.43 -8.86
C ALA A 400 -11.45 -24.56 -10.12
N LYS A 401 -11.95 -24.11 -11.29
CA LYS A 401 -11.18 -24.20 -12.55
C LYS A 401 -10.21 -23.07 -12.76
N LEU A 402 -10.60 -21.84 -12.40
CA LEU A 402 -9.76 -20.65 -12.57
C LEU A 402 -8.66 -20.58 -11.50
N LEU A 403 -8.86 -21.23 -10.35
CA LEU A 403 -7.86 -21.47 -9.31
C LEU A 403 -7.82 -22.97 -9.03
N PRO A 404 -7.12 -23.76 -9.87
CA PRO A 404 -7.03 -25.21 -9.67
C PRO A 404 -6.42 -25.54 -8.31
N ASP A 405 -6.82 -26.68 -7.73
CA ASP A 405 -6.34 -27.16 -6.45
C ASP A 405 -4.80 -27.27 -6.43
N GLY A 406 -4.16 -26.27 -5.82
CA GLY A 406 -2.90 -26.43 -5.11
C GLY A 406 -3.19 -26.51 -3.62
N GLU A 407 -2.32 -27.17 -2.84
CA GLU A 407 -2.52 -27.59 -1.44
C GLU A 407 -2.99 -26.52 -0.42
N VAL A 408 -3.15 -25.25 -0.80
CA VAL A 408 -3.46 -24.15 0.13
C VAL A 408 -4.36 -23.05 -0.48
N THR A 409 -5.39 -23.36 -1.28
CA THR A 409 -6.37 -22.32 -1.71
C THR A 409 -7.65 -22.36 -0.87
N PRO A 410 -7.90 -21.38 0.02
CA PRO A 410 -9.10 -21.34 0.86
C PRO A 410 -10.39 -21.35 0.04
N THR A 411 -11.42 -22.06 0.51
CA THR A 411 -12.74 -22.15 -0.15
C THR A 411 -13.35 -20.78 -0.45
N GLU A 412 -13.21 -19.83 0.48
CA GLU A 412 -13.66 -18.44 0.27
C GLU A 412 -12.98 -17.75 -0.93
N ALA A 413 -11.69 -18.01 -1.15
CA ALA A 413 -10.96 -17.42 -2.27
C ALA A 413 -11.47 -17.97 -3.61
N ARG A 414 -11.80 -19.27 -3.66
CA ARG A 414 -12.43 -19.90 -4.83
C ARG A 414 -13.82 -19.33 -5.08
N GLN A 415 -14.66 -19.23 -4.06
CA GLN A 415 -15.99 -18.65 -4.19
C GLN A 415 -15.94 -17.19 -4.65
N ARG A 416 -15.03 -16.37 -4.11
CA ARG A 416 -14.82 -14.99 -4.59
C ARG A 416 -14.41 -14.93 -6.05
N ARG A 417 -13.52 -15.83 -6.49
CA ARG A 417 -13.10 -15.92 -7.89
C ARG A 417 -14.23 -16.32 -8.82
N GLY A 418 -15.04 -17.30 -8.39
CA GLY A 418 -16.25 -17.75 -9.09
C GLY A 418 -17.28 -16.64 -9.23
N ASN A 419 -17.58 -15.94 -8.14
CA ASN A 419 -18.51 -14.80 -8.14
C ASN A 419 -18.03 -13.70 -9.09
N TRP A 420 -16.73 -13.39 -9.10
CA TRP A 420 -16.17 -12.40 -10.02
C TRP A 420 -16.30 -12.81 -11.49
N ALA A 421 -16.01 -14.07 -11.82
CA ALA A 421 -16.16 -14.58 -13.18
C ALA A 421 -17.63 -14.54 -13.64
N LEU A 422 -18.55 -14.96 -12.77
CA LEU A 422 -19.98 -14.96 -13.08
C LEU A 422 -20.57 -13.54 -13.19
N GLY A 423 -20.14 -12.63 -12.32
CA GLY A 423 -20.50 -11.20 -12.40
C GLY A 423 -19.96 -10.54 -13.67
N SER A 424 -18.72 -10.87 -14.07
CA SER A 424 -18.13 -10.41 -15.34
C SER A 424 -18.93 -10.91 -16.54
N ALA A 425 -19.36 -12.17 -16.54
CA ALA A 425 -20.20 -12.74 -17.58
C ALA A 425 -21.55 -12.00 -17.70
N LEU A 426 -22.23 -11.78 -16.57
CA LEU A 426 -23.48 -11.02 -16.54
C LEU A 426 -23.31 -9.58 -17.03
N ALA A 427 -22.23 -8.91 -16.61
CA ALA A 427 -21.93 -7.55 -17.06
C ALA A 427 -21.68 -7.49 -18.59
N VAL A 428 -20.96 -8.47 -19.14
CA VAL A 428 -20.72 -8.58 -20.58
C VAL A 428 -22.01 -8.83 -21.35
N ALA A 429 -22.87 -9.74 -20.88
CA ALA A 429 -24.16 -10.01 -21.53
C ALA A 429 -25.05 -8.77 -21.62
N LEU A 430 -25.14 -8.01 -20.53
CA LEU A 430 -25.89 -6.76 -20.47
C LEU A 430 -25.28 -5.67 -21.37
N SER A 431 -23.96 -5.52 -21.34
CA SER A 431 -23.23 -4.59 -22.23
C SER A 431 -23.46 -4.91 -23.71
N GLN A 432 -23.41 -6.19 -24.09
CA GLN A 432 -23.72 -6.64 -25.46
C GLN A 432 -25.18 -6.42 -25.84
N ALA A 433 -26.10 -6.44 -24.86
CA ALA A 433 -27.50 -6.09 -25.04
C ALA A 433 -27.76 -4.56 -25.08
N GLY A 434 -26.69 -3.73 -25.13
CA GLY A 434 -26.79 -2.28 -25.27
C GLY A 434 -26.99 -1.52 -23.96
N TRP A 435 -26.75 -2.15 -22.80
CA TRP A 435 -26.80 -1.47 -21.51
C TRP A 435 -25.51 -0.65 -21.28
N ALA A 436 -25.66 0.61 -20.88
CA ALA A 436 -24.54 1.50 -20.60
C ALA A 436 -23.91 1.17 -19.24
N THR A 437 -22.57 1.14 -19.17
CA THR A 437 -21.85 0.81 -17.92
C THR A 437 -21.46 2.08 -17.17
N GLU A 438 -21.93 2.21 -15.94
CA GLU A 438 -21.53 3.27 -15.02
C GLU A 438 -20.70 2.70 -13.88
N ALA A 439 -19.48 3.21 -13.75
CA ALA A 439 -18.56 2.84 -12.67
C ALA A 439 -18.00 4.10 -11.96
N PRO A 440 -18.86 4.89 -11.29
CA PRO A 440 -18.38 6.03 -10.52
C PRO A 440 -17.54 5.54 -9.33
N PRO A 441 -16.42 6.23 -9.01
CA PRO A 441 -15.60 5.88 -7.85
C PRO A 441 -16.43 5.83 -6.56
N GLY A 442 -16.23 4.78 -5.76
CA GLY A 442 -16.89 4.66 -4.45
C GLY A 442 -18.36 4.26 -4.50
N GLU A 443 -18.87 3.90 -5.68
CA GLU A 443 -20.18 3.30 -5.87
C GLU A 443 -20.03 1.90 -6.49
N PRO A 444 -21.01 0.99 -6.30
CA PRO A 444 -21.05 -0.26 -7.04
C PRO A 444 -21.10 0.00 -8.54
N VAL A 445 -20.45 -0.87 -9.33
CA VAL A 445 -20.53 -0.78 -10.78
C VAL A 445 -21.92 -1.22 -11.23
N THR A 446 -22.61 -0.38 -11.99
CA THR A 446 -23.98 -0.63 -12.46
C THR A 446 -24.06 -0.58 -13.98
N LEU A 447 -24.95 -1.38 -14.55
CA LEU A 447 -25.33 -1.27 -15.95
C LEU A 447 -26.75 -0.71 -16.02
N LYS A 448 -26.94 0.35 -16.81
CA LYS A 448 -28.23 1.00 -17.04
C LYS A 448 -28.78 0.66 -18.40
N GLY A 449 -30.01 0.15 -18.42
CA GLY A 449 -30.77 -0.17 -19.62
C GLY A 449 -32.07 0.62 -19.70
N PRO A 450 -32.90 0.36 -20.72
CA PRO A 450 -34.15 1.09 -20.94
C PRO A 450 -35.18 0.91 -19.80
N SER A 451 -35.13 -0.23 -19.12
CA SER A 451 -36.12 -0.63 -18.11
C SER A 451 -35.61 -0.52 -16.66
N GLY A 452 -34.38 -0.04 -16.45
CA GLY A 452 -33.81 0.10 -15.11
C GLY A 452 -32.28 -0.03 -15.06
N ALA A 453 -31.76 -0.31 -13.87
CA ALA A 453 -30.33 -0.51 -13.61
C ALA A 453 -30.09 -1.81 -12.86
N LEU A 454 -28.92 -2.42 -13.07
CA LEU A 454 -28.49 -3.63 -12.37
C LEU A 454 -27.02 -3.52 -11.95
N ASP A 455 -26.72 -3.85 -10.70
CA ASP A 455 -25.36 -4.18 -10.24
C ASP A 455 -25.12 -5.68 -10.47
N PRO A 456 -24.35 -6.09 -11.50
CA PRO A 456 -24.15 -7.50 -11.82
C PRO A 456 -23.37 -8.24 -10.72
N PHE A 457 -22.41 -7.60 -10.06
CA PHE A 457 -21.54 -8.24 -9.08
C PHE A 457 -22.25 -8.45 -7.75
N GLY A 458 -22.94 -7.41 -7.26
CA GLY A 458 -23.77 -7.50 -6.07
C GLY A 458 -24.96 -8.45 -6.26
N THR A 459 -25.54 -8.50 -7.46
CA THR A 459 -26.62 -9.44 -7.78
C THR A 459 -26.16 -10.89 -7.72
N VAL A 460 -25.04 -11.22 -8.39
CA VAL A 460 -24.46 -12.58 -8.33
C VAL A 460 -24.14 -12.96 -6.89
N GLN A 461 -23.58 -12.04 -6.11
CA GLN A 461 -23.27 -12.30 -4.71
C GLN A 461 -24.52 -12.64 -3.89
N LYS A 462 -25.62 -11.89 -4.06
CA LYS A 462 -26.89 -12.16 -3.38
C LYS A 462 -27.50 -13.50 -3.80
N LEU A 463 -27.42 -13.84 -5.08
CA LEU A 463 -27.89 -15.14 -5.59
C LEU A 463 -27.09 -16.30 -4.99
N VAL A 464 -25.76 -16.20 -4.97
CA VAL A 464 -24.88 -17.24 -4.42
C VAL A 464 -25.06 -17.39 -2.90
N LYS A 465 -25.30 -16.30 -2.18
CA LYS A 465 -25.60 -16.32 -0.74
C LYS A 465 -27.04 -16.76 -0.42
N GLY A 466 -27.92 -16.86 -1.42
CA GLY A 466 -29.35 -17.16 -1.24
C GLY A 466 -30.15 -15.99 -0.66
N GLU A 467 -29.60 -14.78 -0.60
CA GLU A 467 -30.28 -13.55 -0.17
C GLU A 467 -31.28 -13.05 -1.21
N LEU A 468 -31.09 -13.42 -2.48
CA LEU A 468 -32.04 -13.21 -3.56
C LEU A 468 -32.55 -14.57 -4.05
N SER A 469 -33.85 -14.82 -3.91
CA SER A 469 -34.45 -16.10 -4.30
C SER A 469 -34.53 -16.25 -5.82
N ALA A 470 -34.53 -17.50 -6.30
CA ALA A 470 -34.66 -17.79 -7.73
C ALA A 470 -35.93 -17.17 -8.34
N ALA A 471 -37.07 -17.22 -7.63
CA ALA A 471 -38.32 -16.65 -8.09
C ALA A 471 -38.26 -15.12 -8.20
N ALA A 472 -37.73 -14.45 -7.17
CA ALA A 472 -37.56 -13.00 -7.18
C ALA A 472 -36.59 -12.54 -8.27
N TRP A 473 -35.55 -13.34 -8.55
CA TRP A 473 -34.62 -13.05 -9.64
C TRP A 473 -35.26 -13.17 -11.02
N VAL A 474 -36.08 -14.19 -11.25
CA VAL A 474 -36.82 -14.34 -12.52
C VAL A 474 -37.76 -13.16 -12.74
N GLU A 475 -38.53 -12.77 -11.73
CA GLU A 475 -39.42 -11.59 -11.80
C GLU A 475 -38.63 -10.30 -12.10
N GLN A 476 -37.48 -10.11 -11.44
CA GLN A 476 -36.60 -8.99 -11.71
C GLN A 476 -36.06 -9.02 -13.15
N CYS A 477 -35.66 -10.19 -13.66
CA CYS A 477 -35.20 -10.35 -15.03
C CYS A 477 -36.29 -10.05 -16.06
N GLU A 478 -37.53 -10.46 -15.81
CA GLU A 478 -38.69 -10.19 -16.67
C GLU A 478 -38.98 -8.69 -16.72
N ARG A 479 -39.04 -8.03 -15.55
CA ARG A 479 -39.23 -6.57 -15.45
C ARG A 479 -38.14 -5.78 -16.17
N LEU A 480 -36.89 -6.24 -16.09
CA LEU A 480 -35.75 -5.61 -16.77
C LEU A 480 -35.63 -6.02 -18.25
N GLY A 481 -36.40 -7.02 -18.71
CA GLY A 481 -36.34 -7.52 -20.08
C GLY A 481 -35.06 -8.31 -20.41
N ILE A 482 -34.41 -8.91 -19.40
CA ILE A 482 -33.10 -9.58 -19.54
C ILE A 482 -33.17 -11.09 -19.36
N ALA A 483 -34.32 -11.67 -19.01
CA ALA A 483 -34.45 -13.09 -18.65
C ALA A 483 -33.94 -14.06 -19.74
N GLY A 484 -34.18 -13.72 -21.02
CA GLY A 484 -33.78 -14.52 -22.18
C GLY A 484 -32.38 -14.25 -22.72
N LEU A 485 -31.63 -13.31 -22.15
CA LEU A 485 -30.25 -13.05 -22.59
C LEU A 485 -29.38 -14.28 -22.30
N GLU A 486 -28.55 -14.67 -23.25
CA GLU A 486 -27.48 -15.64 -23.01
C GLU A 486 -26.39 -14.99 -22.17
N LEU A 487 -25.96 -15.67 -21.10
CA LEU A 487 -24.96 -15.14 -20.19
C LEU A 487 -23.58 -14.99 -20.85
N LEU A 488 -23.24 -15.91 -21.75
CA LEU A 488 -22.02 -15.86 -22.57
C LEU A 488 -22.42 -16.37 -23.97
N GLY A 489 -22.72 -15.43 -24.87
CA GLY A 489 -23.10 -15.76 -26.25
C GLY A 489 -21.99 -16.46 -27.02
N ALA A 490 -22.36 -17.32 -27.97
CA ALA A 490 -21.42 -18.13 -28.78
C ALA A 490 -20.44 -17.32 -29.66
N ALA A 491 -20.59 -15.99 -29.76
CA ALA A 491 -19.76 -15.10 -30.56
C ALA A 491 -18.98 -14.12 -29.68
N SER A 492 -17.82 -14.55 -29.18
CA SER A 492 -16.81 -13.60 -28.70
C SER A 492 -16.05 -13.02 -29.90
N ALA A 493 -16.20 -11.72 -30.15
CA ALA A 493 -15.43 -10.95 -31.13
C ALA A 493 -13.92 -10.91 -30.75
N PRO A 494 -13.00 -10.57 -31.68
CA PRO A 494 -11.57 -10.87 -31.53
C PRO A 494 -10.92 -10.08 -30.38
N ALA A 495 -9.89 -10.71 -29.80
CA ALA A 495 -9.21 -10.25 -28.60
C ALA A 495 -8.67 -8.81 -28.70
N PRO A 496 -8.95 -7.92 -27.72
CA PRO A 496 -8.16 -6.70 -27.55
C PRO A 496 -6.71 -7.05 -27.18
N PRO A 497 -5.74 -6.14 -27.40
CA PRO A 497 -4.34 -6.40 -27.10
C PRO A 497 -4.18 -6.81 -25.63
N ARG A 498 -3.36 -7.84 -25.40
CA ARG A 498 -3.03 -8.39 -24.07
C ARG A 498 -2.70 -7.26 -23.08
N VAL A 499 -3.65 -6.90 -22.24
CA VAL A 499 -3.34 -6.27 -20.95
C VAL A 499 -2.67 -7.38 -20.14
N VAL A 500 -1.48 -7.10 -19.61
CA VAL A 500 -0.71 -8.07 -18.83
C VAL A 500 -1.51 -8.45 -17.60
N ALA A 501 -2.23 -9.57 -17.68
CA ALA A 501 -2.98 -10.16 -16.60
C ALA A 501 -2.01 -10.65 -15.52
N SER A 502 -1.64 -9.77 -14.59
CA SER A 502 -1.11 -10.16 -13.30
C SER A 502 -2.28 -10.21 -12.32
N ALA A 503 -2.78 -11.42 -12.06
CA ALA A 503 -3.73 -11.81 -11.02
C ALA A 503 -4.57 -10.66 -10.43
N MET A 504 -5.65 -10.26 -11.11
CA MET A 504 -6.71 -9.51 -10.46
C MET A 504 -7.40 -10.45 -9.48
N ALA A 505 -7.08 -10.31 -8.19
CA ALA A 505 -7.96 -10.80 -7.15
C ALA A 505 -9.30 -10.05 -7.30
N ALA A 506 -10.42 -10.77 -7.16
CA ALA A 506 -11.74 -10.15 -7.06
C ALA A 506 -11.71 -8.96 -6.08
N PRO A 507 -12.46 -7.87 -6.33
CA PRO A 507 -12.56 -6.76 -5.39
C PRO A 507 -12.91 -7.34 -4.02
N ARG A 508 -12.07 -7.04 -3.03
CA ARG A 508 -12.31 -7.50 -1.67
C ARG A 508 -13.64 -6.90 -1.23
N GLU A 509 -14.55 -7.73 -0.71
CA GLU A 509 -15.65 -7.24 0.14
C GLU A 509 -15.08 -6.24 1.15
N VAL A 510 -15.90 -5.30 1.60
CA VAL A 510 -15.63 -4.42 2.74
C VAL A 510 -15.46 -5.29 3.99
N ILE A 511 -14.30 -5.92 4.09
CA ILE A 511 -13.76 -6.55 5.27
C ILE A 511 -12.65 -5.59 5.70
N PRO A 512 -12.76 -4.95 6.87
CA PRO A 512 -11.69 -4.12 7.38
C PRO A 512 -10.37 -4.89 7.30
N ALA A 513 -9.40 -4.38 6.54
CA ALA A 513 -8.09 -4.99 6.46
C ALA A 513 -7.56 -5.19 7.89
N PRO A 514 -7.29 -6.42 8.35
CA PRO A 514 -6.47 -6.60 9.53
C PRO A 514 -5.10 -5.98 9.24
N ALA A 515 -4.45 -5.45 10.27
CA ALA A 515 -3.08 -4.98 10.20
C ALA A 515 -2.23 -5.99 9.40
N PRO A 516 -1.28 -5.54 8.55
CA PRO A 516 -0.46 -6.44 7.75
C PRO A 516 0.16 -7.49 8.69
N ALA A 517 -0.34 -8.72 8.60
CA ALA A 517 0.31 -9.84 9.24
C ALA A 517 1.73 -9.92 8.65
N PRO A 518 2.76 -10.22 9.46
CA PRO A 518 4.10 -10.42 8.94
C PRO A 518 4.03 -11.43 7.80
N VAL A 519 4.58 -11.05 6.66
CA VAL A 519 4.68 -11.86 5.45
C VAL A 519 5.13 -13.27 5.86
N ALA A 520 4.20 -14.23 5.81
CA ALA A 520 4.57 -15.62 5.83
C ALA A 520 5.42 -15.88 4.58
N PRO A 521 6.55 -16.60 4.68
CA PRO A 521 7.36 -16.90 3.51
C PRO A 521 6.49 -17.63 2.49
N ALA A 522 6.45 -17.10 1.27
CA ALA A 522 5.81 -17.76 0.14
C ALA A 522 6.34 -19.19 0.03
N SER A 523 5.44 -20.18 0.02
CA SER A 523 5.77 -21.53 -0.39
C SER A 523 6.09 -21.51 -1.88
N ASP A 524 7.36 -21.71 -2.18
CA ASP A 524 7.92 -21.69 -3.53
C ASP A 524 7.57 -23.01 -4.25
N THR A 525 6.40 -23.08 -4.89
CA THR A 525 5.97 -24.21 -5.75
C THR A 525 6.18 -23.92 -7.24
N ALA A 526 7.07 -22.99 -7.58
CA ALA A 526 7.51 -22.84 -8.96
C ALA A 526 8.40 -24.03 -9.38
N PRO A 527 8.19 -24.65 -10.56
CA PRO A 527 9.06 -25.71 -11.03
C PRO A 527 10.49 -25.16 -11.20
N ARG A 528 11.43 -25.71 -10.41
CA ARG A 528 12.84 -25.31 -10.46
C ARG A 528 13.41 -25.65 -11.84
N THR A 529 13.67 -24.63 -12.65
CA THR A 529 14.34 -24.79 -13.95
C THR A 529 15.79 -24.32 -13.84
N ARG A 530 16.71 -25.08 -14.45
CA ARG A 530 18.11 -24.67 -14.61
C ARG A 530 18.53 -24.73 -16.06
N ARG A 531 19.42 -23.84 -16.48
CA ARG A 531 20.03 -23.92 -17.82
C ARG A 531 21.03 -25.08 -17.87
N CYS A 532 20.95 -25.90 -18.91
CA CYS A 532 21.93 -26.94 -19.19
C CYS A 532 23.33 -26.32 -19.24
N TRP A 533 24.30 -26.89 -18.52
CA TRP A 533 25.65 -26.32 -18.49
C TRP A 533 26.31 -26.30 -19.89
N ARG A 534 25.96 -27.26 -20.76
CA ARG A 534 26.51 -27.45 -22.10
C ARG A 534 25.81 -26.61 -23.18
N CYS A 535 24.48 -26.70 -23.32
CA CYS A 535 23.75 -26.04 -24.42
C CYS A 535 22.87 -24.86 -23.99
N LYS A 536 22.85 -24.51 -22.69
CA LYS A 536 22.10 -23.39 -22.08
C LYS A 536 20.57 -23.46 -22.17
N GLU A 537 20.02 -24.55 -22.70
CA GLU A 537 18.58 -24.84 -22.76
C GLU A 537 17.98 -25.09 -21.37
N PRO A 538 16.74 -24.67 -21.07
CA PRO A 538 16.13 -24.95 -19.78
C PRO A 538 15.90 -26.46 -19.57
N VAL A 539 16.28 -26.95 -18.40
CA VAL A 539 16.05 -28.32 -17.92
C VAL A 539 15.20 -28.24 -16.66
N ARG A 540 14.08 -28.95 -16.63
CA ARG A 540 13.25 -29.09 -15.42
C ARG A 540 13.96 -30.00 -14.43
N LEU A 541 14.04 -29.57 -13.18
CA LEU A 541 14.52 -30.40 -12.08
C LEU A 541 13.33 -31.17 -11.48
N PRO A 542 13.49 -32.44 -11.10
CA PRO A 542 12.47 -33.18 -10.35
C PRO A 542 12.24 -32.51 -8.98
N ALA A 543 11.01 -32.61 -8.46
CA ALA A 543 10.60 -31.94 -7.23
C ALA A 543 11.22 -32.56 -5.97
N GLU A 544 11.62 -33.84 -6.02
CA GLU A 544 12.21 -34.59 -4.91
C GLU A 544 13.54 -35.23 -5.30
N SER A 545 14.49 -35.30 -4.36
CA SER A 545 15.84 -35.82 -4.54
C SER A 545 15.87 -37.36 -4.58
N GLY A 546 15.13 -37.96 -5.52
CA GLY A 546 15.13 -39.39 -5.78
C GLY A 546 16.29 -39.84 -6.67
N GLY A 547 17.54 -39.46 -6.36
CA GLY A 547 18.78 -40.00 -6.95
C GLY A 547 19.02 -39.86 -8.47
N GLU A 548 17.99 -39.60 -9.28
CA GLU A 548 18.06 -39.55 -10.74
C GLU A 548 18.47 -38.16 -11.23
N ARG A 549 19.54 -38.13 -12.04
CA ARG A 549 20.05 -36.90 -12.64
C ARG A 549 19.24 -36.57 -13.90
N PRO A 550 18.62 -35.38 -14.02
CA PRO A 550 17.85 -35.02 -15.20
C PRO A 550 18.76 -34.87 -16.43
N ARG A 551 18.35 -35.41 -17.58
CA ARG A 551 19.03 -35.21 -18.87
C ARG A 551 18.48 -34.00 -19.60
N CYS A 552 19.35 -33.24 -20.25
CA CYS A 552 18.92 -32.21 -21.18
C CYS A 552 18.31 -32.87 -22.44
N ALA A 553 17.07 -32.51 -22.78
CA ALA A 553 16.36 -33.03 -23.94
C ALA A 553 17.06 -32.69 -25.27
N LYS A 554 17.83 -31.60 -25.32
CA LYS A 554 18.49 -31.12 -26.55
C LYS A 554 19.86 -31.76 -26.81
N CYS A 555 20.65 -32.03 -25.77
CA CYS A 555 22.03 -32.51 -25.94
C CYS A 555 22.35 -33.79 -25.14
N GLY A 556 21.34 -34.43 -24.54
CA GLY A 556 21.45 -35.71 -23.81
C GLY A 556 22.31 -35.67 -22.53
N THR A 557 22.85 -34.51 -22.17
CA THR A 557 23.85 -34.39 -21.11
C THR A 557 23.16 -34.44 -19.74
N LEU A 558 23.68 -35.27 -18.83
CA LEU A 558 23.20 -35.36 -17.44
C LEU A 558 23.52 -34.06 -16.68
N GLN A 559 22.51 -33.52 -16.00
CA GLN A 559 22.64 -32.30 -15.20
C GLN A 559 22.89 -32.67 -13.74
N TRP A 560 23.83 -31.96 -13.12
CA TRP A 560 24.12 -32.12 -11.71
C TRP A 560 23.12 -31.32 -10.89
N VAL A 561 22.44 -31.98 -9.95
CA VAL A 561 21.53 -31.35 -9.00
C VAL A 561 22.25 -31.31 -7.64
N PRO A 562 22.52 -30.14 -7.04
CA PRO A 562 22.98 -30.08 -5.67
C PRO A 562 21.87 -30.61 -4.76
N GLY A 563 22.17 -31.69 -4.04
CA GLY A 563 21.33 -32.21 -2.96
C GLY A 563 21.29 -31.27 -1.76
#